data_AF-A0A1B8FK50-F1
#
_entry.id   AF-A0A1B8FK50-F1
#
_cell.length_a   1.000
_cell.length_b   1.000
_cell.length_c   1.000
_cell.angle_alpha   90.00
_cell.angle_beta   90.00
_cell.angle_gamma   90.00
#
_symmetry.space_group_name_H-M   'P 1'
#
loop_
_entity.id
_entity.type
_entity.pdbx_description
1 polymer ?
#
loop_
_entity_poly.entity_id
_entity_poly.type
_entity_poly.pdbx_seq_one_letter_code
_entity_poly.pdbx_strand_id
1 'polypeptide(L)'
;MLLSPSNPPTRMTLRRAPPSFDHPLSATTSRSTFARLLASPPPSPSLPALVPRHGKPPPSPTPRRLRRLTRFLIWVFGVSTIVYYATALLRAHRRLPSMGSWSTDSGTSYELVGDDSLPDFPTPVVVTDSSGKPRWTISIPPHTAFPLLPNEYAELCAQTGEIATHVSSLVHKSPPPAAHKPYSHIDPNFLDPTLADRLGLLLSASQAAGLTYRPSRPPPPPLLGESFSSPSLPDCARSLTVTLETPSAGLAPTLMLLWTAYGLALSEDRAFFIDDTRWSYGSYTDFFTPPPAANCRPPPRHHITPCPHSAAHLLVSSTTTAHTFGGAFHDAFEDAHRAGNARQKPIFDLARKGYEALFHLKPEDAKHVEERLEELRAMVAHPEEPGKIVAMHIRHGDAHPLSFQYRDAYIPTPHYVTAAHSLLTTSLPSPSGPQHTRSLLIVASDDPEIYTDDDLIGTIRAQSVVKLASRPPLSPSQERGEPDAQGMFRRFVEAPT
;
A
#
# COMPACT_ATOMS: atom_id res chain seq x y z
N MET A 1 -1.19 -27.34 -5.66
CA MET A 1 -0.68 -27.44 -7.05
C MET A 1 0.52 -26.50 -7.28
N LEU A 2 1.45 -26.82 -8.19
CA LEU A 2 2.63 -25.98 -8.51
C LEU A 2 2.88 -25.91 -10.03
N LEU A 3 3.38 -24.76 -10.51
CA LEU A 3 3.68 -24.48 -11.93
C LEU A 3 5.14 -24.07 -12.15
N SER A 4 5.61 -24.26 -13.38
CA SER A 4 6.93 -23.87 -13.89
C SER A 4 6.77 -22.71 -14.88
N PRO A 5 7.70 -21.73 -14.96
CA PRO A 5 7.51 -20.53 -15.76
C PRO A 5 7.72 -20.76 -17.27
N SER A 6 6.93 -20.07 -18.09
CA SER A 6 7.16 -19.96 -19.54
C SER A 6 7.13 -18.50 -20.02
N ASN A 7 7.87 -18.27 -21.11
CA ASN A 7 8.43 -16.99 -21.61
C ASN A 7 7.46 -15.82 -21.93
N PRO A 8 8.00 -14.57 -22.06
CA PRO A 8 7.21 -13.33 -22.07
C PRO A 8 6.61 -12.92 -23.44
N PRO A 9 5.66 -11.96 -23.46
CA PRO A 9 4.99 -11.49 -24.67
C PRO A 9 5.78 -10.45 -25.48
N THR A 10 5.30 -10.22 -26.71
CA THR A 10 5.98 -9.52 -27.79
C THR A 10 5.84 -7.99 -27.77
N ARG A 11 6.87 -7.32 -28.29
CA ARG A 11 7.06 -5.86 -28.35
C ARG A 11 6.26 -5.24 -29.52
N MET A 12 5.21 -4.47 -29.23
CA MET A 12 4.56 -3.61 -30.24
C MET A 12 5.31 -2.27 -30.40
N THR A 13 5.54 -1.85 -31.64
CA THR A 13 6.25 -0.62 -31.99
C THR A 13 5.27 0.47 -32.42
N LEU A 14 5.23 1.59 -31.68
CA LEU A 14 4.48 2.78 -32.09
C LEU A 14 5.28 3.61 -33.11
N ARG A 15 4.64 3.96 -34.23
CA ARG A 15 5.21 4.82 -35.28
C ARG A 15 5.21 6.29 -34.83
N ARG A 16 6.31 6.97 -35.15
CA ARG A 16 6.52 8.42 -34.96
C ARG A 16 5.90 9.19 -36.12
N ALA A 17 5.24 10.31 -35.85
CA ALA A 17 4.81 11.29 -36.86
C ALA A 17 5.65 12.58 -36.74
N PRO A 18 5.94 13.30 -37.84
CA PRO A 18 6.67 14.56 -37.82
C PRO A 18 5.75 15.78 -37.66
N PRO A 19 6.27 16.95 -37.24
CA PRO A 19 5.50 18.19 -37.08
C PRO A 19 5.57 19.11 -38.31
N SER A 20 4.55 19.96 -38.48
CA SER A 20 4.62 21.19 -39.26
C SER A 20 3.72 22.26 -38.63
N PHE A 21 4.25 23.48 -38.47
CA PHE A 21 3.52 24.66 -38.00
C PHE A 21 2.58 25.21 -39.09
N ASP A 22 1.45 25.82 -38.69
CA ASP A 22 1.24 27.27 -38.86
C ASP A 22 -0.04 27.77 -38.16
N HIS A 23 -0.01 29.04 -37.76
CA HIS A 23 -1.06 29.80 -37.05
C HIS A 23 -1.93 30.62 -38.05
N PRO A 24 -2.89 31.47 -37.62
CA PRO A 24 -3.94 31.35 -36.59
C PRO A 24 -5.34 31.71 -37.17
N LEU A 25 -6.41 31.73 -36.35
CA LEU A 25 -7.31 32.90 -36.13
C LEU A 25 -8.64 32.53 -35.42
N SER A 26 -8.93 33.31 -34.37
CA SER A 26 -10.23 33.86 -33.94
C SER A 26 -11.57 33.08 -34.11
N ALA A 27 -12.19 32.88 -32.93
CA ALA A 27 -13.55 33.33 -32.59
C ALA A 27 -14.79 32.41 -32.77
N THR A 28 -15.63 32.50 -31.72
CA THR A 28 -17.11 32.47 -31.70
C THR A 28 -17.90 31.16 -31.86
N THR A 29 -18.48 30.75 -30.71
CA THR A 29 -19.93 30.50 -30.47
C THR A 29 -20.60 29.15 -30.76
N SER A 30 -21.46 28.79 -29.79
CA SER A 30 -22.80 28.15 -29.93
C SER A 30 -22.89 26.71 -30.45
N ARG A 31 -23.28 25.77 -29.56
CA ARG A 31 -24.68 25.43 -29.23
C ARG A 31 -25.43 24.67 -30.34
N SER A 32 -25.43 23.34 -30.19
CA SER A 32 -26.62 22.46 -30.21
C SER A 32 -27.82 22.83 -31.11
N THR A 33 -28.13 21.96 -32.07
CA THR A 33 -29.51 21.77 -32.58
C THR A 33 -29.80 20.30 -32.91
N PHE A 34 -30.56 19.63 -32.03
CA PHE A 34 -31.33 18.45 -32.39
C PHE A 34 -32.54 18.88 -33.21
N ALA A 35 -32.50 18.72 -34.54
CA ALA A 35 -33.68 18.92 -35.38
C ALA A 35 -33.56 18.15 -36.70
N ARG A 36 -34.67 17.48 -37.09
CA ARG A 36 -34.96 16.73 -38.34
C ARG A 36 -34.80 15.20 -38.30
N LEU A 37 -35.84 14.50 -37.84
CA LEU A 37 -36.33 13.24 -38.44
C LEU A 37 -37.84 13.03 -38.13
N LEU A 38 -38.70 13.91 -38.64
CA LEU A 38 -40.15 13.67 -38.79
C LEU A 38 -40.67 14.38 -40.04
N ALA A 39 -40.86 13.64 -41.14
CA ALA A 39 -41.69 14.03 -42.29
C ALA A 39 -41.94 12.81 -43.22
N SER A 40 -43.17 12.63 -43.68
CA SER A 40 -43.63 11.66 -44.66
C SER A 40 -44.93 12.16 -45.33
N PRO A 41 -45.53 11.42 -46.28
CA PRO A 41 -45.27 11.36 -47.74
C PRO A 41 -46.31 12.23 -48.52
N PRO A 42 -46.56 12.12 -49.86
CA PRO A 42 -47.31 11.02 -50.54
C PRO A 42 -46.91 10.88 -52.07
N PRO A 43 -47.72 10.43 -53.07
CA PRO A 43 -48.99 9.67 -53.13
C PRO A 43 -49.03 8.43 -54.10
N SER A 44 -50.18 7.74 -54.16
CA SER A 44 -50.56 6.65 -55.11
C SER A 44 -51.61 7.13 -56.15
N PRO A 45 -51.89 6.41 -57.27
CA PRO A 45 -53.04 5.44 -57.34
C PRO A 45 -52.80 4.23 -58.33
N SER A 46 -53.60 3.16 -58.45
CA SER A 46 -55.04 3.09 -58.80
C SER A 46 -55.72 1.70 -58.57
N LEU A 47 -57.07 1.68 -58.64
CA LEU A 47 -58.04 0.58 -58.42
C LEU A 47 -58.87 0.33 -59.73
N PRO A 48 -59.85 -0.61 -59.87
CA PRO A 48 -60.68 -1.36 -58.88
C PRO A 48 -60.75 -2.90 -59.18
N ALA A 49 -61.74 -3.78 -58.87
CA ALA A 49 -63.11 -3.65 -58.32
C ALA A 49 -63.71 -4.92 -57.66
N LEU A 50 -64.49 -4.71 -56.59
CA LEU A 50 -65.83 -5.25 -56.22
C LEU A 50 -66.27 -6.74 -56.29
N VAL A 51 -67.04 -7.10 -55.24
CA VAL A 51 -68.05 -8.19 -55.04
C VAL A 51 -67.57 -9.53 -54.40
N PRO A 52 -68.15 -9.94 -53.25
CA PRO A 52 -67.84 -11.21 -52.57
C PRO A 52 -68.80 -12.36 -52.95
N ARG A 53 -68.35 -13.62 -52.73
CA ARG A 53 -69.24 -14.79 -52.67
C ARG A 53 -68.87 -15.73 -51.52
N HIS A 54 -69.86 -16.07 -50.70
CA HIS A 54 -69.78 -17.20 -49.76
C HIS A 54 -69.62 -18.52 -50.52
N GLY A 55 -68.73 -19.38 -50.02
CA GLY A 55 -68.55 -20.76 -50.45
C GLY A 55 -68.05 -21.62 -49.28
N LYS A 56 -68.60 -22.82 -49.13
CA LYS A 56 -68.29 -23.74 -48.02
C LYS A 56 -66.85 -24.29 -48.16
N PRO A 57 -66.12 -24.56 -47.06
CA PRO A 57 -64.80 -25.19 -47.16
C PRO A 57 -64.92 -26.65 -47.67
N PRO A 58 -64.15 -27.05 -48.70
CA PRO A 58 -64.05 -28.45 -49.11
C PRO A 58 -63.16 -29.25 -48.15
N PRO A 59 -63.43 -30.55 -47.92
CA PRO A 59 -62.60 -31.39 -47.06
C PRO A 59 -61.28 -31.75 -47.76
N SER A 60 -60.14 -31.34 -47.20
CA SER A 60 -58.82 -31.74 -47.71
C SER A 60 -58.37 -33.09 -47.11
N PRO A 61 -58.05 -34.11 -47.94
CA PRO A 61 -57.67 -35.43 -47.45
C PRO A 61 -56.18 -35.48 -47.13
N THR A 62 -55.75 -34.91 -46.00
CA THR A 62 -54.37 -35.11 -45.53
C THR A 62 -54.17 -36.59 -45.13
N PRO A 63 -53.25 -37.34 -45.78
CA PRO A 63 -53.14 -38.77 -45.55
C PRO A 63 -52.67 -39.06 -44.12
N ARG A 64 -53.36 -39.97 -43.42
CA ARG A 64 -53.13 -40.32 -42.00
C ARG A 64 -51.67 -40.70 -41.68
N ARG A 65 -50.86 -41.11 -42.67
CA ARG A 65 -49.42 -41.36 -42.53
C ARG A 65 -48.61 -40.07 -42.27
N LEU A 66 -48.87 -38.98 -43.00
CA LEU A 66 -48.12 -37.72 -42.86
C LEU A 66 -48.30 -37.12 -41.45
N ARG A 67 -49.54 -37.17 -40.91
CA ARG A 67 -49.86 -36.72 -39.55
C ARG A 67 -49.24 -37.59 -38.44
N ARG A 68 -48.93 -38.86 -38.71
CA ARG A 68 -48.15 -39.71 -37.77
C ARG A 68 -46.67 -39.36 -37.83
N LEU A 69 -46.13 -39.12 -39.03
CA LEU A 69 -44.72 -38.82 -39.24
C LEU A 69 -44.35 -37.43 -38.67
N THR A 70 -45.21 -36.41 -38.83
CA THR A 70 -45.01 -35.11 -38.17
C THR A 70 -45.12 -35.20 -36.65
N ARG A 71 -46.05 -35.99 -36.10
CA ARG A 71 -46.13 -36.24 -34.65
C ARG A 71 -44.90 -36.96 -34.12
N PHE A 72 -44.37 -37.94 -34.86
CA PHE A 72 -43.13 -38.63 -34.51
C PHE A 72 -41.93 -37.67 -34.53
N LEU A 73 -41.80 -36.84 -35.58
CA LEU A 73 -40.74 -35.82 -35.64
C LEU A 73 -40.83 -34.80 -34.51
N ILE A 74 -42.03 -34.31 -34.17
CA ILE A 74 -42.24 -33.41 -33.03
C ILE A 74 -41.87 -34.10 -31.70
N TRP A 75 -42.22 -35.38 -31.53
CA TRP A 75 -41.86 -36.14 -30.35
C TRP A 75 -40.35 -36.37 -30.24
N VAL A 76 -39.67 -36.73 -31.34
CA VAL A 76 -38.21 -36.87 -31.39
C VAL A 76 -37.52 -35.53 -31.11
N PHE A 77 -38.01 -34.41 -31.65
CA PHE A 77 -37.47 -33.08 -31.35
C PHE A 77 -37.66 -32.71 -29.88
N GLY A 78 -38.84 -32.97 -29.31
CA GLY A 78 -39.14 -32.71 -27.90
C GLY A 78 -38.32 -33.56 -26.93
N VAL A 79 -38.16 -34.87 -27.22
CA VAL A 79 -37.28 -35.75 -26.42
C VAL A 79 -35.83 -35.32 -26.56
N SER A 80 -35.37 -34.95 -27.77
CA SER A 80 -34.01 -34.47 -28.01
C SER A 80 -33.72 -33.16 -27.26
N THR A 81 -34.65 -32.20 -27.24
CA THR A 81 -34.48 -30.97 -26.42
C THR A 81 -34.53 -31.27 -24.93
N ILE A 82 -35.42 -32.15 -24.44
CA ILE A 82 -35.43 -32.55 -23.03
C ILE A 82 -34.10 -33.22 -22.63
N VAL A 83 -33.57 -34.12 -23.46
CA VAL A 83 -32.27 -34.77 -23.21
C VAL A 83 -31.12 -33.78 -23.32
N TYR A 84 -31.16 -32.81 -24.26
CA TYR A 84 -30.19 -31.73 -24.35
C TYR A 84 -30.19 -30.87 -23.09
N TYR A 85 -31.36 -30.41 -22.62
CA TYR A 85 -31.45 -29.61 -21.40
C TYR A 85 -31.11 -30.41 -20.13
N ALA A 86 -31.50 -31.69 -20.03
CA ALA A 86 -31.14 -32.55 -18.91
C ALA A 86 -29.62 -32.82 -18.88
N THR A 87 -29.00 -33.10 -20.03
CA THR A 87 -27.54 -33.26 -20.11
C THR A 87 -26.79 -31.94 -19.93
N ALA A 88 -27.37 -30.80 -20.33
CA ALA A 88 -26.84 -29.47 -20.01
C ALA A 88 -26.93 -29.17 -18.51
N LEU A 89 -28.04 -29.49 -17.83
CA LEU A 89 -28.16 -29.35 -16.37
C LEU A 89 -27.19 -30.27 -15.63
N LEU A 90 -27.07 -31.54 -16.04
CA LEU A 90 -26.12 -32.50 -15.46
C LEU A 90 -24.67 -32.10 -15.73
N ARG A 91 -24.37 -31.47 -16.88
CA ARG A 91 -23.07 -30.86 -17.15
C ARG A 91 -22.85 -29.59 -16.34
N ALA A 92 -23.86 -28.77 -16.11
CA ALA A 92 -23.78 -27.59 -15.24
C ALA A 92 -23.58 -27.96 -13.76
N HIS A 93 -24.16 -29.08 -13.29
CA HIS A 93 -23.90 -29.62 -11.95
C HIS A 93 -22.55 -30.36 -11.83
N ARG A 94 -21.98 -30.87 -12.94
CA ARG A 94 -20.66 -31.55 -12.94
C ARG A 94 -19.50 -30.64 -13.33
N ARG A 95 -19.77 -29.47 -13.90
CA ARG A 95 -18.81 -28.37 -14.01
C ARG A 95 -18.92 -27.57 -12.72
N LEU A 96 -17.96 -27.72 -11.81
CA LEU A 96 -17.56 -26.54 -11.04
C LEU A 96 -17.29 -25.43 -12.08
N PRO A 97 -17.75 -24.18 -11.84
CA PRO A 97 -17.44 -23.10 -12.75
C PRO A 97 -15.92 -23.03 -12.88
N SER A 98 -15.42 -23.11 -14.12
CA SER A 98 -14.01 -22.90 -14.41
C SER A 98 -13.66 -21.53 -13.86
N MET A 99 -12.80 -21.49 -12.85
CA MET A 99 -12.39 -20.25 -12.22
C MET A 99 -11.71 -19.38 -13.29
N GLY A 100 -12.19 -18.15 -13.41
CA GLY A 100 -11.67 -17.22 -14.41
C GLY A 100 -10.34 -16.66 -13.95
N SER A 101 -9.44 -16.44 -14.90
CA SER A 101 -8.33 -15.50 -14.72
C SER A 101 -8.93 -14.11 -14.40
N TRP A 102 -8.61 -13.57 -13.23
CA TRP A 102 -9.10 -12.28 -12.73
C TRP A 102 -7.98 -11.27 -12.65
N SER A 103 -8.08 -10.19 -13.41
CA SER A 103 -7.12 -9.10 -13.42
C SER A 103 -7.32 -8.15 -12.24
N THR A 104 -6.28 -8.01 -11.41
CA THR A 104 -6.19 -7.02 -10.34
C THR A 104 -6.05 -5.60 -10.88
N ASP A 105 -6.19 -4.60 -9.99
CA ASP A 105 -5.79 -3.20 -10.26
C ASP A 105 -4.28 -3.04 -10.55
N SER A 106 -3.44 -4.02 -10.21
CA SER A 106 -2.00 -4.05 -10.57
C SER A 106 -1.73 -4.72 -11.92
N GLY A 107 -2.77 -5.19 -12.63
CA GLY A 107 -2.68 -5.81 -13.95
C GLY A 107 -2.19 -7.26 -13.96
N THR A 108 -1.89 -7.85 -12.80
CA THR A 108 -1.64 -9.29 -12.67
C THR A 108 -2.97 -10.04 -12.70
N SER A 109 -2.99 -11.24 -13.31
CA SER A 109 -4.20 -12.07 -13.32
C SER A 109 -4.05 -13.30 -12.45
N TYR A 110 -4.91 -13.47 -11.44
CA TYR A 110 -4.91 -14.64 -10.57
C TYR A 110 -6.03 -15.62 -10.95
N GLU A 111 -5.79 -16.91 -10.72
CA GLU A 111 -6.80 -17.97 -10.82
C GLU A 111 -6.89 -18.60 -9.43
N LEU A 112 -8.06 -18.55 -8.78
CA LEU A 112 -8.30 -19.41 -7.62
C LEU A 112 -8.33 -20.86 -8.12
N VAL A 113 -7.64 -21.74 -7.41
CA VAL A 113 -7.61 -23.16 -7.75
C VAL A 113 -8.10 -23.96 -6.55
N GLY A 114 -9.14 -24.76 -6.75
CA GLY A 114 -9.63 -25.71 -5.76
C GLY A 114 -8.70 -26.92 -5.67
N ASP A 115 -8.00 -27.04 -4.54
CA ASP A 115 -7.15 -28.16 -4.15
C ASP A 115 -7.64 -28.65 -2.77
N ASP A 116 -7.63 -29.96 -2.53
CA ASP A 116 -8.01 -30.54 -1.23
C ASP A 116 -6.91 -30.30 -0.16
N SER A 117 -5.77 -29.75 -0.57
CA SER A 117 -4.60 -29.50 0.25
C SER A 117 -4.22 -28.02 0.30
N LEU A 118 -3.87 -27.52 1.49
CA LEU A 118 -3.42 -26.13 1.65
C LEU A 118 -2.03 -25.91 1.02
N PRO A 119 -1.79 -24.75 0.39
CA PRO A 119 -0.48 -24.40 -0.14
C PRO A 119 0.62 -24.39 0.94
N ASP A 120 1.81 -24.90 0.60
CA ASP A 120 3.04 -24.74 1.40
C ASP A 120 3.70 -23.35 1.17
N PHE A 121 2.93 -22.33 0.81
CA PHE A 121 3.37 -20.92 0.69
C PHE A 121 2.29 -19.95 1.19
N PRO A 122 2.64 -18.72 1.64
CA PRO A 122 1.68 -17.74 2.14
C PRO A 122 0.62 -17.41 1.08
N THR A 123 -0.67 -17.58 1.40
CA THR A 123 -1.78 -17.34 0.45
C THR A 123 -3.12 -17.14 1.18
N PRO A 124 -4.01 -16.24 0.71
CA PRO A 124 -5.39 -16.17 1.15
C PRO A 124 -6.17 -17.40 0.66
N VAL A 125 -6.87 -18.08 1.56
CA VAL A 125 -7.58 -19.35 1.27
C VAL A 125 -9.06 -19.28 1.66
N VAL A 126 -9.90 -19.96 0.90
CA VAL A 126 -11.32 -20.16 1.21
C VAL A 126 -11.45 -21.41 2.06
N VAL A 127 -12.04 -21.29 3.25
CA VAL A 127 -12.28 -22.41 4.18
C VAL A 127 -13.77 -22.56 4.44
N THR A 128 -14.21 -23.78 4.73
CA THR A 128 -15.58 -24.04 5.20
C THR A 128 -15.62 -24.04 6.73
N ASP A 129 -16.52 -23.23 7.29
CA ASP A 129 -16.83 -23.23 8.71
C ASP A 129 -17.47 -24.58 9.10
N SER A 130 -17.42 -24.93 10.39
CA SER A 130 -18.16 -26.03 11.02
C SER A 130 -19.65 -26.09 10.65
N SER A 131 -20.25 -24.94 10.32
CA SER A 131 -21.64 -24.78 9.86
C SER A 131 -21.83 -25.00 8.34
N GLY A 132 -20.79 -25.37 7.59
CA GLY A 132 -20.80 -25.48 6.14
C GLY A 132 -20.80 -24.15 5.38
N LYS A 133 -20.71 -23.01 6.08
CA LYS A 133 -20.65 -21.68 5.45
C LYS A 133 -19.23 -21.40 4.92
N PRO A 134 -19.06 -20.93 3.66
CA PRO A 134 -17.76 -20.49 3.18
C PRO A 134 -17.30 -19.22 3.90
N ARG A 135 -16.02 -19.19 4.28
CA ARG A 135 -15.26 -18.10 4.88
C ARG A 135 -13.94 -17.94 4.11
N TRP A 136 -13.21 -16.86 4.35
CA TRP A 136 -11.84 -16.72 3.88
C TRP A 136 -10.89 -16.38 5.03
N THR A 137 -9.64 -16.79 4.93
CA THR A 137 -8.57 -16.54 5.90
C THR A 137 -7.24 -16.43 5.15
N ILE A 138 -6.13 -16.20 5.85
CA ILE A 138 -4.79 -16.27 5.26
C ILE A 138 -4.05 -17.45 5.87
N SER A 139 -3.59 -18.36 5.01
CA SER A 139 -2.69 -19.44 5.39
C SER A 139 -1.26 -18.95 5.25
N ILE A 140 -0.51 -18.93 6.36
CA ILE A 140 0.96 -18.80 6.35
C ILE A 140 1.50 -20.13 6.88
N PRO A 141 2.29 -20.88 6.12
CA PRO A 141 2.86 -22.13 6.60
C PRO A 141 3.78 -21.89 7.83
N PRO A 142 3.67 -22.68 8.92
CA PRO A 142 4.51 -22.48 10.11
C PRO A 142 6.02 -22.69 9.92
N HIS A 143 6.45 -23.17 8.75
CA HIS A 143 7.85 -23.32 8.38
C HIS A 143 8.41 -22.14 7.57
N THR A 144 7.55 -21.20 7.12
CA THR A 144 7.98 -20.02 6.37
C THR A 144 8.83 -19.10 7.26
N ALA A 145 9.82 -18.44 6.66
CA ALA A 145 10.64 -17.46 7.36
C ALA A 145 9.80 -16.25 7.81
N PHE A 146 10.19 -15.61 8.92
CA PHE A 146 9.56 -14.38 9.40
C PHE A 146 10.62 -13.28 9.58
N PRO A 147 10.33 -12.03 9.21
CA PRO A 147 9.14 -11.60 8.46
C PRO A 147 9.17 -12.09 7.01
N LEU A 148 8.00 -12.19 6.35
CA LEU A 148 7.91 -12.42 4.90
C LEU A 148 8.59 -11.27 4.15
N LEU A 149 8.93 -11.47 2.88
CA LEU A 149 9.52 -10.41 2.05
C LEU A 149 8.47 -9.31 1.76
N PRO A 150 8.89 -8.05 1.51
CA PRO A 150 7.94 -6.95 1.32
C PRO A 150 7.00 -7.12 0.12
N ASN A 151 7.43 -7.84 -0.91
CA ASN A 151 6.60 -8.21 -2.07
C ASN A 151 5.57 -9.30 -1.72
N GLU A 152 5.91 -10.28 -0.89
CA GLU A 152 4.97 -11.31 -0.44
C GLU A 152 3.85 -10.69 0.40
N TYR A 153 4.16 -9.75 1.31
CA TYR A 153 3.14 -9.01 2.05
C TYR A 153 2.25 -8.14 1.14
N ALA A 154 2.81 -7.51 0.11
CA ALA A 154 2.05 -6.72 -0.86
C ALA A 154 1.07 -7.60 -1.66
N GLU A 155 1.55 -8.76 -2.13
CA GLU A 155 0.75 -9.73 -2.89
C GLU A 155 -0.38 -10.33 -2.05
N LEU A 156 -0.10 -10.73 -0.79
CA LEU A 156 -1.14 -11.17 0.15
C LEU A 156 -2.26 -10.14 0.28
N CYS A 157 -1.91 -8.86 0.49
CA CYS A 157 -2.89 -7.78 0.63
C CYS A 157 -3.67 -7.52 -0.67
N ALA A 158 -3.01 -7.51 -1.83
CA ALA A 158 -3.66 -7.32 -3.13
C ALA A 158 -4.74 -8.39 -3.40
N GLN A 159 -4.44 -9.65 -3.07
CA GLN A 159 -5.37 -10.77 -3.24
C GLN A 159 -6.56 -10.75 -2.23
N THR A 160 -6.45 -10.07 -1.08
CA THR A 160 -7.54 -10.08 -0.06
C THR A 160 -8.86 -9.47 -0.55
N GLY A 161 -8.81 -8.45 -1.41
CA GLY A 161 -10.04 -7.82 -1.94
C GLY A 161 -10.84 -8.77 -2.84
N GLU A 162 -10.14 -9.57 -3.63
CA GLU A 162 -10.73 -10.50 -4.60
C GLU A 162 -11.30 -11.72 -3.88
N ILE A 163 -10.58 -12.32 -2.94
CA ILE A 163 -11.10 -13.47 -2.19
C ILE A 163 -12.29 -13.09 -1.30
N ALA A 164 -12.29 -11.89 -0.71
CA ALA A 164 -13.40 -11.37 0.09
C ALA A 164 -14.67 -11.14 -0.76
N THR A 165 -14.52 -10.55 -1.95
CA THR A 165 -15.64 -10.36 -2.89
C THR A 165 -16.14 -11.69 -3.46
N HIS A 166 -15.24 -12.62 -3.78
CA HIS A 166 -15.59 -13.97 -4.21
C HIS A 166 -16.41 -14.72 -3.14
N VAL A 167 -15.91 -14.82 -1.90
CA VAL A 167 -16.67 -15.48 -0.81
C VAL A 167 -17.98 -14.76 -0.51
N SER A 168 -18.01 -13.43 -0.56
CA SER A 168 -19.25 -12.67 -0.44
C SER A 168 -20.28 -13.07 -1.52
N SER A 169 -19.85 -13.31 -2.77
CA SER A 169 -20.72 -13.77 -3.85
C SER A 169 -21.22 -15.22 -3.70
N LEU A 170 -20.46 -16.09 -3.00
CA LEU A 170 -20.89 -17.44 -2.65
C LEU A 170 -21.96 -17.43 -1.55
N VAL A 171 -21.86 -16.49 -0.59
CA VAL A 171 -22.83 -16.34 0.52
C VAL A 171 -24.07 -15.55 0.09
N HIS A 172 -23.91 -14.53 -0.76
CA HIS A 172 -24.96 -13.57 -1.12
C HIS A 172 -25.24 -13.57 -2.63
N LYS A 173 -26.49 -13.84 -3.00
CA LYS A 173 -26.96 -13.91 -4.41
C LYS A 173 -26.97 -12.58 -5.14
N SER A 174 -26.78 -11.47 -4.43
CA SER A 174 -26.70 -10.11 -4.97
C SER A 174 -25.30 -9.56 -4.70
N PRO A 175 -24.65 -8.88 -5.67
CA PRO A 175 -23.36 -8.25 -5.41
C PRO A 175 -23.50 -7.25 -4.25
N PRO A 176 -22.52 -7.15 -3.35
CA PRO A 176 -22.53 -6.14 -2.31
C PRO A 176 -22.54 -4.74 -2.95
N PRO A 177 -23.22 -3.75 -2.35
CA PRO A 177 -23.18 -2.39 -2.86
C PRO A 177 -21.73 -1.88 -2.87
N ALA A 178 -21.35 -1.15 -3.92
CA ALA A 178 -20.04 -0.53 -4.08
C ALA A 178 -19.85 0.70 -3.17
N ALA A 179 -20.27 0.58 -1.90
CA ALA A 179 -20.09 1.59 -0.88
C ALA A 179 -18.65 1.53 -0.34
N HIS A 180 -18.04 2.70 -0.14
CA HIS A 180 -16.79 2.81 0.60
C HIS A 180 -17.00 2.25 2.01
N LYS A 181 -16.23 1.21 2.35
CA LYS A 181 -16.27 0.58 3.69
C LYS A 181 -15.57 1.51 4.69
N PRO A 182 -16.14 1.75 5.88
CA PRO A 182 -15.46 2.52 6.92
C PRO A 182 -14.19 1.80 7.39
N TYR A 183 -13.23 2.54 7.94
CA TYR A 183 -11.93 1.99 8.39
C TYR A 183 -12.07 0.79 9.35
N SER A 184 -13.00 0.88 10.30
CA SER A 184 -13.30 -0.16 11.28
C SER A 184 -14.22 -1.27 10.76
N HIS A 185 -14.42 -1.39 9.44
CA HIS A 185 -15.24 -2.46 8.85
C HIS A 185 -14.62 -3.84 9.08
N ILE A 186 -15.34 -4.68 9.84
CA ILE A 186 -15.05 -6.10 9.99
C ILE A 186 -15.77 -6.87 8.87
N ASP A 187 -15.04 -7.65 8.06
CA ASP A 187 -15.66 -8.54 7.09
C ASP A 187 -16.31 -9.74 7.81
N PRO A 188 -17.65 -9.91 7.73
CA PRO A 188 -18.33 -11.02 8.40
C PRO A 188 -17.98 -12.40 7.83
N ASN A 189 -17.31 -12.47 6.68
CA ASN A 189 -16.85 -13.71 6.05
C ASN A 189 -15.35 -13.96 6.24
N PHE A 190 -14.59 -13.01 6.80
CA PHE A 190 -13.22 -13.24 7.21
C PHE A 190 -13.17 -14.09 8.48
N LEU A 191 -12.20 -15.00 8.56
CA LEU A 191 -11.90 -15.83 9.71
C LEU A 191 -10.43 -15.60 10.10
N ASP A 192 -10.21 -15.12 11.32
CA ASP A 192 -8.86 -14.82 11.80
C ASP A 192 -7.96 -16.07 11.80
N PRO A 193 -6.68 -16.00 11.37
CA PRO A 193 -5.77 -17.14 11.34
C PRO A 193 -5.65 -17.88 12.67
N THR A 194 -5.59 -17.17 13.80
CA THR A 194 -5.52 -17.77 15.14
C THR A 194 -6.76 -18.61 15.46
N LEU A 195 -7.93 -18.20 14.95
CA LEU A 195 -9.19 -18.91 15.12
C LEU A 195 -9.28 -20.09 14.14
N ALA A 196 -8.91 -19.89 12.88
CA ALA A 196 -8.92 -20.92 11.84
C ALA A 196 -7.99 -22.10 12.19
N ASP A 197 -6.80 -21.81 12.71
CA ASP A 197 -5.84 -22.81 13.20
C ASP A 197 -6.39 -23.59 14.41
N ARG A 198 -7.00 -22.91 15.39
CA ARG A 198 -7.69 -23.56 16.53
C ARG A 198 -8.85 -24.47 16.11
N LEU A 199 -9.47 -24.23 14.96
CA LEU A 199 -10.49 -25.10 14.37
C LEU A 199 -9.92 -26.22 13.48
N GLY A 200 -8.59 -26.30 13.33
CA GLY A 200 -7.93 -27.29 12.47
C GLY A 200 -8.08 -27.00 10.96
N LEU A 201 -8.48 -25.79 10.58
CA LEU A 201 -8.73 -25.39 9.18
C LEU A 201 -7.46 -24.95 8.44
N LEU A 202 -6.34 -24.77 9.14
CA LEU A 202 -5.05 -24.31 8.59
C LEU A 202 -3.93 -25.37 8.60
N LEU A 203 -4.29 -26.65 8.70
CA LEU A 203 -3.33 -27.75 8.66
C LEU A 203 -2.72 -27.90 7.25
N SER A 204 -1.42 -27.67 7.11
CA SER A 204 -0.72 -27.87 5.83
C SER A 204 -0.80 -29.32 5.35
N ALA A 205 -0.63 -29.55 4.05
CA ALA A 205 -0.58 -30.90 3.48
C ALA A 205 0.44 -31.80 4.21
N SER A 206 1.59 -31.22 4.56
CA SER A 206 2.66 -31.83 5.34
C SER A 206 2.24 -32.20 6.78
N GLN A 207 1.52 -31.32 7.48
CA GLN A 207 0.98 -31.60 8.82
C GLN A 207 -0.13 -32.64 8.80
N ALA A 208 -1.05 -32.56 7.83
CA ALA A 208 -2.14 -33.52 7.65
C ALA A 208 -1.63 -34.93 7.29
N ALA A 209 -0.50 -35.02 6.59
CA ALA A 209 0.19 -36.29 6.28
C ALA A 209 0.94 -36.92 7.47
N GLY A 210 0.88 -36.33 8.67
CA GLY A 210 1.58 -36.84 9.85
C GLY A 210 3.10 -36.70 9.80
N LEU A 211 3.64 -35.93 8.84
CA LEU A 211 5.05 -35.55 8.86
C LEU A 211 5.25 -34.57 10.01
N THR A 212 6.08 -34.95 10.98
CA THR A 212 6.26 -34.16 12.20
C THR A 212 6.70 -32.75 11.86
N TYR A 213 5.94 -31.76 12.33
CA TYR A 213 6.32 -30.36 12.28
C TYR A 213 7.73 -30.22 12.88
N ARG A 214 8.69 -29.94 12.01
CA ARG A 214 10.00 -29.45 12.43
C ARG A 214 9.85 -27.93 12.48
N PRO A 215 9.96 -27.31 13.68
CA PRO A 215 10.06 -25.86 13.75
C PRO A 215 11.16 -25.40 12.80
N SER A 216 10.93 -24.31 12.09
CA SER A 216 11.99 -23.60 11.40
C SER A 216 13.15 -23.40 12.39
N ARG A 217 14.31 -23.95 12.02
CA ARG A 217 15.54 -23.88 12.82
C ARG A 217 16.54 -23.09 11.98
N PRO A 218 17.01 -21.91 12.42
CA PRO A 218 16.83 -21.31 13.75
C PRO A 218 15.39 -20.85 14.05
N PRO A 219 15.01 -20.73 15.34
CA PRO A 219 13.75 -20.10 15.74
C PRO A 219 13.67 -18.67 15.19
N PRO A 220 12.46 -18.12 14.99
CA PRO A 220 12.30 -16.77 14.48
C PRO A 220 12.96 -15.75 15.44
N PRO A 221 13.53 -14.66 14.90
CA PRO A 221 14.13 -13.60 15.72
C PRO A 221 13.12 -13.03 16.74
N PRO A 222 13.58 -12.56 17.91
CA PRO A 222 12.74 -11.91 18.90
C PRO A 222 12.16 -10.61 18.33
N LEU A 223 10.95 -10.24 18.75
CA LEU A 223 10.41 -8.91 18.42
C LEU A 223 10.75 -7.94 19.54
N LEU A 224 11.06 -6.70 19.17
CA LEU A 224 11.20 -5.64 20.16
C LEU A 224 9.80 -5.28 20.70
N GLY A 225 9.71 -5.08 22.03
CA GLY A 225 8.45 -4.96 22.76
C GLY A 225 7.98 -6.27 23.38
N GLU A 226 8.63 -7.41 23.08
CA GLU A 226 8.45 -8.65 23.83
C GLU A 226 9.04 -8.52 25.24
N SER A 227 8.24 -8.86 26.26
CA SER A 227 8.73 -8.86 27.64
C SER A 227 9.68 -10.03 27.89
N PHE A 228 10.88 -9.82 28.42
CA PHE A 228 11.79 -10.92 28.75
C PHE A 228 11.29 -11.79 29.93
N SER A 229 10.24 -11.36 30.62
CA SER A 229 9.52 -12.13 31.65
C SER A 229 8.46 -13.09 31.07
N SER A 230 8.42 -13.30 29.75
CA SER A 230 7.28 -13.89 29.03
C SER A 230 6.97 -15.40 29.10
N PRO A 231 7.79 -16.35 29.61
CA PRO A 231 7.45 -17.77 29.45
C PRO A 231 6.17 -18.20 30.20
N SER A 232 5.63 -17.37 31.10
CA SER A 232 4.35 -17.58 31.81
C SER A 232 3.20 -16.68 31.33
N LEU A 233 3.44 -15.75 30.39
CA LEU A 233 2.41 -14.84 29.90
C LEU A 233 1.57 -15.47 28.78
N PRO A 234 0.25 -15.18 28.71
CA PRO A 234 -0.59 -15.60 27.60
C PRO A 234 -0.21 -14.85 26.31
N ASP A 235 -0.55 -15.44 25.16
CA ASP A 235 -0.50 -14.75 23.88
C ASP A 235 -1.43 -13.53 23.89
N CYS A 236 -1.00 -12.45 23.24
CA CYS A 236 -1.82 -11.25 23.10
C CYS A 236 -3.16 -11.56 22.43
N ALA A 237 -4.24 -10.90 22.87
CA ALA A 237 -5.55 -11.05 22.22
C ALA A 237 -5.62 -10.29 20.88
N ARG A 238 -4.91 -9.16 20.78
CA ARG A 238 -4.70 -8.38 19.57
C ARG A 238 -3.30 -7.78 19.59
N SER A 239 -2.67 -7.66 18.42
CA SER A 239 -1.39 -6.99 18.26
C SER A 239 -1.27 -6.24 16.94
N LEU A 240 -0.28 -5.35 16.89
CA LEU A 240 0.22 -4.69 15.69
C LEU A 240 1.74 -4.83 15.68
N THR A 241 2.28 -5.46 14.64
CA THR A 241 3.72 -5.62 14.42
C THR A 241 4.17 -4.75 13.26
N VAL A 242 5.16 -3.89 13.44
CA VAL A 242 5.75 -3.07 12.37
C VAL A 242 7.06 -3.70 11.90
N THR A 243 7.20 -3.93 10.59
CA THR A 243 8.50 -4.30 9.99
C THR A 243 9.22 -3.04 9.51
N LEU A 244 10.44 -2.80 10.00
CA LEU A 244 11.25 -1.65 9.56
C LEU A 244 11.89 -1.85 8.17
N GLU A 245 11.79 -3.03 7.57
CA GLU A 245 12.27 -3.29 6.21
C GLU A 245 11.55 -2.41 5.18
N THR A 246 12.35 -1.70 4.36
CA THR A 246 11.87 -0.81 3.32
C THR A 246 12.61 -1.05 2.00
N PRO A 247 11.90 -1.03 0.85
CA PRO A 247 12.55 -1.10 -0.47
C PRO A 247 13.28 0.20 -0.82
N SER A 248 12.93 1.32 -0.16
CA SER A 248 13.59 2.61 -0.28
C SER A 248 14.55 2.84 0.90
N ALA A 249 15.72 3.40 0.63
CA ALA A 249 16.76 3.69 1.64
C ALA A 249 16.47 4.99 2.44
N GLY A 250 15.21 5.21 2.85
CA GLY A 250 14.76 6.44 3.52
C GLY A 250 14.40 6.22 4.99
N LEU A 251 15.16 6.85 5.90
CA LEU A 251 14.91 6.80 7.34
C LEU A 251 13.55 7.42 7.72
N ALA A 252 13.28 8.64 7.25
CA ALA A 252 12.12 9.42 7.71
C ALA A 252 10.76 8.76 7.38
N PRO A 253 10.51 8.21 6.16
CA PRO A 253 9.29 7.44 5.91
C PRO A 253 9.11 6.23 6.85
N THR A 254 10.20 5.53 7.16
CA THR A 254 10.20 4.37 8.06
C THR A 254 9.87 4.76 9.50
N LEU A 255 10.45 5.86 10.00
CA LEU A 255 10.13 6.38 11.33
C LEU A 255 8.70 6.93 11.41
N MET A 256 8.24 7.65 10.39
CA MET A 256 6.86 8.13 10.33
C MET A 256 5.84 6.98 10.29
N LEU A 257 6.13 5.91 9.55
CA LEU A 257 5.34 4.68 9.55
C LEU A 257 5.28 4.07 10.96
N LEU A 258 6.45 3.86 11.59
CA LEU A 258 6.58 3.30 12.93
C LEU A 258 5.79 4.10 13.97
N TRP A 259 5.97 5.43 13.99
CA TRP A 259 5.30 6.29 14.96
C TRP A 259 3.78 6.36 14.76
N THR A 260 3.32 6.45 13.51
CA THR A 260 1.88 6.47 13.20
C THR A 260 1.23 5.12 13.54
N ALA A 261 1.91 4.01 13.26
CA ALA A 261 1.48 2.66 13.60
C ALA A 261 1.41 2.42 15.12
N TYR A 262 2.33 2.99 15.90
CA TYR A 262 2.25 2.95 17.38
C TYR A 262 1.05 3.75 17.90
N GLY A 263 0.85 4.97 17.40
CA GLY A 263 -0.32 5.77 17.73
C GLY A 263 -1.64 5.06 17.41
N LEU A 264 -1.70 4.39 16.25
CA LEU A 264 -2.81 3.54 15.83
C LEU A 264 -3.01 2.33 16.78
N ALA A 265 -1.93 1.61 17.12
CA ALA A 265 -1.99 0.46 18.02
C ALA A 265 -2.56 0.83 19.40
N LEU A 266 -2.13 1.97 19.97
CA LEU A 266 -2.71 2.52 21.19
C LEU A 266 -4.19 2.90 21.05
N SER A 267 -4.62 3.38 19.88
CA SER A 267 -6.02 3.75 19.64
C SER A 267 -6.95 2.52 19.46
N GLU A 268 -6.40 1.37 19.08
CA GLU A 268 -7.14 0.13 18.83
C GLU A 268 -6.99 -0.94 19.93
N ASP A 269 -6.33 -0.58 21.06
CA ASP A 269 -6.00 -1.49 22.16
C ASP A 269 -5.24 -2.75 21.69
N ARG A 270 -4.18 -2.54 20.90
CA ARG A 270 -3.29 -3.57 20.38
C ARG A 270 -1.95 -3.55 21.10
N ALA A 271 -1.45 -4.72 21.47
CA ALA A 271 -0.05 -4.87 21.86
C ALA A 271 0.86 -4.53 20.66
N PHE A 272 1.94 -3.78 20.90
CA PHE A 272 2.80 -3.26 19.85
C PHE A 272 4.15 -3.97 19.82
N PHE A 273 4.62 -4.31 18.63
CA PHE A 273 5.90 -4.97 18.40
C PHE A 273 6.64 -4.39 17.19
N ILE A 274 7.97 -4.42 17.21
CA ILE A 274 8.82 -4.01 16.09
C ILE A 274 9.69 -5.19 15.63
N ASP A 275 9.76 -5.40 14.32
CA ASP A 275 10.75 -6.23 13.66
C ASP A 275 11.75 -5.33 12.90
N ASP A 276 13.01 -5.37 13.32
CA ASP A 276 14.13 -4.64 12.73
C ASP A 276 15.11 -5.54 11.96
N THR A 277 14.75 -6.81 11.77
CA THR A 277 15.67 -7.90 11.37
C THR A 277 16.33 -7.71 10.00
N ARG A 278 15.67 -6.97 9.12
CA ARG A 278 16.15 -6.59 7.78
C ARG A 278 16.12 -5.06 7.57
N TRP A 279 16.27 -4.29 8.65
CA TRP A 279 16.34 -2.84 8.54
C TRP A 279 17.67 -2.40 7.95
N SER A 280 17.62 -1.51 6.95
CA SER A 280 18.80 -1.08 6.18
C SER A 280 19.80 -0.22 6.96
N TYR A 281 19.44 0.25 8.15
CA TYR A 281 20.25 1.12 8.99
C TYR A 281 21.02 0.40 10.11
N GLY A 282 20.70 -0.87 10.42
CA GLY A 282 21.21 -1.61 11.58
C GLY A 282 20.05 -2.14 12.43
N SER A 283 20.31 -2.42 13.71
CA SER A 283 19.23 -2.72 14.67
C SER A 283 18.60 -1.43 15.18
N TYR A 284 17.32 -1.46 15.53
CA TYR A 284 16.62 -0.33 16.16
C TYR A 284 17.31 0.12 17.46
N THR A 285 17.82 -0.85 18.23
CA THR A 285 18.55 -0.60 19.48
C THR A 285 19.94 0.00 19.29
N ASP A 286 20.46 0.09 18.07
CA ASP A 286 21.74 0.78 17.78
C ASP A 286 21.59 2.30 17.88
N PHE A 287 20.35 2.82 17.87
CA PHE A 287 19.99 4.24 17.89
C PHE A 287 19.04 4.60 19.04
N PHE A 288 18.09 3.73 19.38
CA PHE A 288 16.99 4.01 20.31
C PHE A 288 16.93 3.04 21.49
N THR A 289 16.32 3.46 22.60
CA THR A 289 15.97 2.51 23.67
C THR A 289 14.86 1.56 23.21
N PRO A 290 14.80 0.30 23.70
CA PRO A 290 13.73 -0.62 23.38
C PRO A 290 12.32 -0.01 23.60
N PRO A 291 11.33 -0.38 22.77
CA PRO A 291 9.95 0.12 22.92
C PRO A 291 9.31 -0.38 24.23
N PRO A 292 8.25 0.28 24.73
CA PRO A 292 7.50 -0.18 25.89
C PRO A 292 7.06 -1.65 25.75
N ALA A 293 7.40 -2.49 26.73
CA ALA A 293 7.13 -3.92 26.67
C ALA A 293 5.62 -4.22 26.82
N ALA A 294 5.12 -5.16 26.02
CA ALA A 294 3.75 -5.63 26.10
C ALA A 294 3.53 -6.52 27.33
N ASN A 295 2.31 -6.46 27.91
CA ASN A 295 1.87 -7.31 29.03
C ASN A 295 1.46 -8.74 28.58
N CYS A 296 1.81 -9.14 27.36
CA CYS A 296 1.44 -10.40 26.73
C CYS A 296 2.52 -10.83 25.73
N ARG A 297 2.56 -12.12 25.41
CA ARG A 297 3.53 -12.67 24.46
C ARG A 297 3.09 -12.39 23.01
N PRO A 298 3.99 -12.05 22.08
CA PRO A 298 3.64 -11.97 20.67
C PRO A 298 3.09 -13.32 20.17
N PRO A 299 2.12 -13.31 19.24
CA PRO A 299 1.53 -14.53 18.68
C PRO A 299 2.54 -15.34 17.86
N PRO A 300 2.23 -16.61 17.55
CA PRO A 300 2.94 -17.38 16.54
C PRO A 300 3.09 -16.60 15.23
N ARG A 301 4.27 -16.64 14.62
CA ARG A 301 4.61 -15.80 13.44
C ARG A 301 3.67 -16.01 12.24
N HIS A 302 3.09 -17.21 12.10
CA HIS A 302 2.15 -17.56 11.05
C HIS A 302 0.71 -17.07 11.30
N HIS A 303 0.40 -16.54 12.49
CA HIS A 303 -0.88 -15.85 12.77
C HIS A 303 -0.81 -14.34 12.47
N ILE A 304 0.39 -13.78 12.27
CA ILE A 304 0.63 -12.36 11.99
C ILE A 304 0.39 -12.08 10.51
N THR A 305 -0.60 -11.25 10.16
CA THR A 305 -1.05 -11.04 8.77
C THR A 305 -1.18 -9.56 8.41
N PRO A 306 -0.87 -9.17 7.15
CA PRO A 306 -0.88 -7.76 6.77
C PRO A 306 -2.28 -7.19 6.45
N CYS A 307 -3.22 -8.06 6.08
CA CYS A 307 -4.58 -7.73 5.70
C CYS A 307 -5.53 -8.86 6.14
N PRO A 308 -6.83 -8.60 6.37
CA PRO A 308 -7.47 -7.29 6.42
C PRO A 308 -7.15 -6.56 7.74
N HIS A 309 -7.43 -5.25 7.81
CA HIS A 309 -7.23 -4.44 9.02
C HIS A 309 -7.90 -5.01 10.28
N SER A 310 -9.04 -5.71 10.10
CA SER A 310 -9.78 -6.37 11.18
C SER A 310 -9.11 -7.62 11.76
N ALA A 311 -7.96 -8.08 11.26
CA ALA A 311 -7.21 -9.18 11.84
C ALA A 311 -6.79 -8.88 13.29
N ALA A 312 -6.75 -9.91 14.13
CA ALA A 312 -6.31 -9.81 15.52
C ALA A 312 -4.84 -9.39 15.60
N HIS A 313 -4.00 -9.98 14.73
CA HIS A 313 -2.56 -9.76 14.67
C HIS A 313 -2.17 -9.12 13.35
N LEU A 314 -2.20 -7.79 13.32
CA LEU A 314 -1.97 -6.99 12.12
C LEU A 314 -0.47 -6.77 11.90
N LEU A 315 -0.01 -6.88 10.65
CA LEU A 315 1.34 -6.50 10.24
C LEU A 315 1.33 -5.24 9.37
N VAL A 316 2.20 -4.30 9.72
CA VAL A 316 2.38 -3.05 9.01
C VAL A 316 3.80 -2.99 8.46
N SER A 317 3.92 -2.95 7.14
CA SER A 317 5.19 -2.78 6.43
C SER A 317 5.11 -1.56 5.53
N SER A 318 6.27 -1.12 5.01
CA SER A 318 6.33 -0.10 3.98
C SER A 318 5.44 -0.40 2.77
N THR A 319 5.31 -1.68 2.38
CA THR A 319 4.48 -2.11 1.25
C THR A 319 2.99 -2.27 1.58
N THR A 320 2.62 -2.47 2.85
CA THR A 320 1.21 -2.58 3.27
C THR A 320 0.62 -1.25 3.77
N THR A 321 1.44 -0.20 3.86
CA THR A 321 1.05 1.18 4.21
C THR A 321 -0.24 1.64 3.52
N ALA A 322 -0.41 1.36 2.22
CA ALA A 322 -1.60 1.78 1.47
C ALA A 322 -2.90 1.09 1.91
N HIS A 323 -2.82 -0.10 2.51
CA HIS A 323 -3.96 -0.82 3.07
C HIS A 323 -4.28 -0.39 4.51
N THR A 324 -3.25 -0.10 5.32
CA THR A 324 -3.42 0.33 6.73
C THR A 324 -3.72 1.82 6.87
N PHE A 325 -3.15 2.66 6.00
CA PHE A 325 -3.21 4.13 6.05
C PHE A 325 -3.76 4.75 4.75
N GLY A 326 -4.51 3.98 3.95
CA GLY A 326 -5.13 4.45 2.71
C GLY A 326 -6.36 5.34 2.90
N GLY A 327 -7.16 5.49 1.83
CA GLY A 327 -8.32 6.41 1.83
C GLY A 327 -9.26 6.25 3.02
N ALA A 328 -9.62 5.01 3.39
CA ALA A 328 -10.49 4.75 4.55
C ALA A 328 -9.91 5.22 5.89
N PHE A 329 -8.57 5.19 6.06
CA PHE A 329 -7.90 5.73 7.24
C PHE A 329 -7.97 7.26 7.25
N HIS A 330 -7.71 7.91 6.12
CA HIS A 330 -7.89 9.35 5.99
C HIS A 330 -9.33 9.78 6.28
N ASP A 331 -10.32 9.08 5.73
CA ASP A 331 -11.76 9.34 5.99
C ASP A 331 -12.14 9.18 7.49
N ALA A 332 -11.42 8.34 8.24
CA ALA A 332 -11.69 8.07 9.66
C ALA A 332 -10.93 9.00 10.63
N PHE A 333 -9.73 9.48 10.26
CA PHE A 333 -8.85 10.25 11.14
C PHE A 333 -8.62 11.71 10.70
N GLU A 334 -9.15 12.16 9.56
CA GLU A 334 -9.12 13.58 9.18
C GLU A 334 -10.31 14.37 9.76
N ASP A 335 -10.05 15.57 10.28
CA ASP A 335 -11.09 16.49 10.73
C ASP A 335 -11.73 17.18 9.51
N ALA A 336 -12.85 16.61 9.05
CA ALA A 336 -13.64 17.11 7.91
C ALA A 336 -14.16 18.55 8.09
N HIS A 337 -14.13 19.13 9.30
CA HIS A 337 -14.51 20.52 9.56
C HIS A 337 -13.33 21.50 9.39
N ARG A 338 -12.12 21.01 9.10
CA ARG A 338 -10.90 21.82 8.90
C ARG A 338 -10.40 21.72 7.45
N ALA A 339 -9.53 22.65 7.09
CA ALA A 339 -8.89 22.73 5.78
C ALA A 339 -7.36 22.70 5.88
N GLY A 340 -6.69 22.27 4.80
CA GLY A 340 -5.23 22.14 4.72
C GLY A 340 -4.66 21.26 5.84
N ASN A 341 -3.44 21.58 6.28
CA ASN A 341 -2.71 20.78 7.29
C ASN A 341 -3.49 20.60 8.61
N ALA A 342 -4.41 21.52 8.95
CA ALA A 342 -5.22 21.43 10.15
C ALA A 342 -6.23 20.27 10.11
N ARG A 343 -6.66 19.83 8.92
CA ARG A 343 -7.51 18.64 8.72
C ARG A 343 -6.78 17.34 9.10
N GLN A 344 -5.48 17.27 8.85
CA GLN A 344 -4.64 16.11 9.16
C GLN A 344 -4.11 16.09 10.60
N LYS A 345 -4.49 17.06 11.44
CA LYS A 345 -4.01 17.14 12.83
C LYS A 345 -4.18 15.83 13.62
N PRO A 346 -5.30 15.09 13.57
CA PRO A 346 -5.43 13.86 14.37
C PRO A 346 -4.47 12.75 13.90
N ILE A 347 -4.16 12.67 12.59
CA ILE A 347 -3.13 11.77 12.05
C ILE A 347 -1.74 12.17 12.60
N PHE A 348 -1.42 13.46 12.60
CA PHE A 348 -0.18 13.95 13.22
C PHE A 348 -0.15 13.73 14.74
N ASP A 349 -1.30 13.73 15.42
CA ASP A 349 -1.38 13.40 16.85
C ASP A 349 -1.12 11.90 17.11
N LEU A 350 -1.46 10.99 16.18
CA LEU A 350 -1.04 9.58 16.26
C LEU A 350 0.49 9.45 16.12
N ALA A 351 1.06 10.07 15.08
CA ALA A 351 2.50 10.09 14.87
C ALA A 351 3.25 10.73 16.06
N ARG A 352 2.69 11.78 16.67
CA ARG A 352 3.27 12.41 17.87
C ARG A 352 3.34 11.44 19.06
N LYS A 353 2.27 10.66 19.32
CA LYS A 353 2.29 9.64 20.39
C LYS A 353 3.37 8.59 20.16
N GLY A 354 3.58 8.18 18.91
CA GLY A 354 4.66 7.26 18.54
C GLY A 354 6.05 7.86 18.72
N TYR A 355 6.26 9.11 18.28
CA TYR A 355 7.51 9.84 18.52
C TYR A 355 7.82 9.94 20.03
N GLU A 356 6.84 10.38 20.84
CA GLU A 356 7.01 10.59 22.28
C GLU A 356 7.28 9.30 23.09
N ALA A 357 6.95 8.12 22.54
CA ALA A 357 7.14 6.83 23.21
C ALA A 357 8.27 5.96 22.62
N LEU A 358 8.68 6.22 21.38
CA LEU A 358 9.65 5.40 20.64
C LEU A 358 10.94 6.17 20.28
N PHE A 359 10.91 7.49 20.21
CA PHE A 359 12.08 8.30 19.86
C PHE A 359 12.90 8.71 21.10
N HIS A 360 13.32 7.72 21.87
CA HIS A 360 14.28 7.90 22.95
C HIS A 360 15.65 7.42 22.48
N LEU A 361 16.59 8.34 22.30
CA LEU A 361 17.95 8.01 21.88
C LEU A 361 18.63 7.08 22.91
N LYS A 362 19.52 6.20 22.46
CA LYS A 362 20.40 5.45 23.37
C LYS A 362 21.21 6.42 24.25
N PRO A 363 21.63 6.04 25.47
CA PRO A 363 22.23 6.98 26.43
C PRO A 363 23.46 7.75 25.93
N GLU A 364 24.29 7.12 25.08
CA GLU A 364 25.48 7.73 24.48
C GLU A 364 25.12 8.85 23.49
N ASP A 365 24.19 8.58 22.57
CA ASP A 365 23.70 9.55 21.58
C ASP A 365 22.87 10.65 22.24
N ALA A 366 22.07 10.30 23.25
CA ALA A 366 21.30 11.25 24.06
C ALA A 366 22.23 12.28 24.70
N LYS A 367 23.27 11.80 25.41
CA LYS A 367 24.29 12.65 26.02
C LYS A 367 24.98 13.54 24.98
N HIS A 368 25.37 13.00 23.83
CA HIS A 368 26.01 13.79 22.78
C HIS A 368 25.11 14.91 22.25
N VAL A 369 23.82 14.62 22.06
CA VAL A 369 22.82 15.62 21.63
C VAL A 369 22.57 16.66 22.72
N GLU A 370 22.56 16.28 24.00
CA GLU A 370 22.47 17.20 25.14
C GLU A 370 23.67 18.15 25.20
N GLU A 371 24.90 17.63 25.15
CA GLU A 371 26.14 18.43 25.13
C GLU A 371 26.16 19.42 23.95
N ARG A 372 25.79 18.97 22.74
CA ARG A 372 25.70 19.83 21.54
C ARG A 372 24.61 20.90 21.68
N LEU A 373 23.50 20.57 22.33
CA LEU A 373 22.38 21.50 22.56
C LEU A 373 22.73 22.55 23.62
N GLU A 374 23.49 22.18 24.65
CA GLU A 374 24.05 23.13 25.63
C GLU A 374 25.04 24.10 24.98
N GLU A 375 25.97 23.60 24.16
CA GLU A 375 26.93 24.42 23.41
C GLU A 375 26.22 25.49 22.56
N LEU A 376 25.24 25.08 21.75
CA LEU A 376 24.48 25.97 20.88
C LEU A 376 23.62 26.98 21.67
N ARG A 377 23.09 26.58 22.83
CA ARG A 377 22.34 27.48 23.73
C ARG A 377 23.25 28.49 24.43
N ALA A 378 24.46 28.08 24.82
CA ALA A 378 25.44 28.97 25.45
C ALA A 378 25.86 30.10 24.50
N MET A 379 26.01 29.81 23.21
CA MET A 379 26.34 30.82 22.19
C MET A 379 25.28 31.92 22.02
N VAL A 380 23.99 31.63 22.28
CA VAL A 380 22.90 32.64 22.25
C VAL A 380 22.54 33.21 23.64
N ALA A 381 23.18 32.75 24.71
CA ALA A 381 22.79 33.08 26.07
C ALA A 381 23.07 34.56 26.41
N HIS A 382 22.10 35.22 27.03
CA HIS A 382 22.25 36.56 27.60
C HIS A 382 21.26 36.72 28.77
N PRO A 383 21.62 37.39 29.89
CA PRO A 383 20.78 37.45 31.08
C PRO A 383 19.38 38.05 30.86
N GLU A 384 19.27 39.09 30.01
CA GLU A 384 18.01 39.82 29.79
C GLU A 384 17.45 39.66 28.36
N GLU A 385 18.30 39.31 27.38
CA GLU A 385 17.95 39.34 25.95
C GLU A 385 18.65 38.20 25.18
N PRO A 386 18.30 36.93 25.45
CA PRO A 386 18.92 35.80 24.76
C PRO A 386 18.61 35.84 23.25
N GLY A 387 19.60 35.53 22.43
CA GLY A 387 19.44 35.38 20.99
C GLY A 387 18.48 34.24 20.63
N LYS A 388 18.13 34.14 19.36
CA LYS A 388 17.31 33.05 18.81
C LYS A 388 18.16 32.11 17.98
N ILE A 389 17.74 30.86 17.89
CA ILE A 389 18.32 29.85 17.00
C ILE A 389 17.29 29.59 15.90
N VAL A 390 17.70 29.73 14.64
CA VAL A 390 16.89 29.35 13.47
C VAL A 390 17.61 28.24 12.72
N ALA A 391 16.95 27.09 12.63
CA ALA A 391 17.48 25.92 11.93
C ALA A 391 16.95 25.86 10.49
N MET A 392 17.86 25.61 9.55
CA MET A 392 17.61 25.40 8.13
C MET A 392 17.97 23.95 7.78
N HIS A 393 17.06 23.24 7.13
CA HIS A 393 17.31 21.92 6.56
C HIS A 393 17.24 22.04 5.04
N ILE A 394 18.40 21.86 4.38
CA ILE A 394 18.54 21.98 2.93
C ILE A 394 18.82 20.59 2.38
N ARG A 395 17.94 20.13 1.48
CA ARG A 395 17.93 18.75 0.97
C ARG A 395 18.11 18.79 -0.54
N HIS A 396 19.21 18.23 -1.02
CA HIS A 396 19.51 18.10 -2.46
C HIS A 396 19.40 16.62 -2.87
N GLY A 397 20.50 15.88 -2.94
CA GLY A 397 20.55 14.43 -3.12
C GLY A 397 19.62 13.86 -4.21
N ASP A 398 18.62 13.07 -3.81
CA ASP A 398 17.61 12.44 -4.66
C ASP A 398 16.24 13.17 -4.62
N ALA A 399 16.03 14.05 -3.64
CA ALA A 399 14.72 14.66 -3.37
C ALA A 399 14.61 16.07 -3.95
N HIS A 400 13.75 16.24 -4.96
CA HIS A 400 13.56 17.50 -5.65
C HIS A 400 12.30 18.25 -5.15
N PRO A 401 12.28 19.60 -5.20
CA PRO A 401 11.13 20.41 -4.77
C PRO A 401 9.84 20.11 -5.54
N LEU A 402 8.71 20.11 -4.84
CA LEU A 402 7.38 20.00 -5.46
C LEU A 402 6.97 21.24 -6.26
N SER A 403 7.65 22.37 -6.07
CA SER A 403 7.40 23.63 -6.77
C SER A 403 7.86 23.54 -8.22
N PHE A 404 6.95 23.78 -9.17
CA PHE A 404 7.21 23.65 -10.61
C PHE A 404 8.50 24.36 -11.08
N GLN A 405 8.79 25.54 -10.54
CA GLN A 405 9.99 26.34 -10.85
C GLN A 405 11.31 25.61 -10.56
N TYR A 406 11.34 24.76 -9.53
CA TYR A 406 12.55 24.06 -9.09
C TYR A 406 12.42 22.54 -9.19
N ARG A 407 11.39 22.01 -9.84
CA ARG A 407 11.12 20.55 -9.91
C ARG A 407 12.27 19.74 -10.56
N ASP A 408 13.01 20.39 -11.46
CA ASP A 408 14.13 19.84 -12.23
C ASP A 408 15.49 20.40 -11.71
N ALA A 409 15.52 20.98 -10.50
CA ALA A 409 16.67 21.63 -9.89
C ALA A 409 16.56 21.62 -8.34
N TYR A 410 17.35 22.44 -7.65
CA TYR A 410 17.22 22.68 -6.21
C TYR A 410 16.78 24.11 -5.89
N ILE A 411 16.28 24.34 -4.68
CA ILE A 411 15.98 25.70 -4.20
C ILE A 411 17.31 26.39 -3.88
N PRO A 412 17.64 27.55 -4.48
CA PRO A 412 18.92 28.22 -4.21
C PRO A 412 19.07 28.66 -2.76
N THR A 413 20.29 28.54 -2.23
CA THR A 413 20.69 28.90 -0.87
C THR A 413 20.18 30.28 -0.38
N PRO A 414 20.22 31.37 -1.19
CA PRO A 414 19.69 32.68 -0.79
C PRO A 414 18.23 32.67 -0.31
N HIS A 415 17.39 31.75 -0.82
CA HIS A 415 15.98 31.68 -0.39
C HIS A 415 15.85 31.20 1.06
N TYR A 416 16.67 30.23 1.47
CA TYR A 416 16.70 29.73 2.85
C TYR A 416 17.21 30.81 3.81
N VAL A 417 18.34 31.45 3.45
CA VAL A 417 18.97 32.51 4.23
C VAL A 417 18.02 33.70 4.40
N THR A 418 17.39 34.17 3.32
CA THR A 418 16.39 35.24 3.35
C THR A 418 15.20 34.89 4.25
N ALA A 419 14.69 33.65 4.15
CA ALA A 419 13.59 33.19 5.01
C ALA A 419 14.00 33.13 6.49
N ALA A 420 15.22 32.69 6.80
CA ALA A 420 15.74 32.63 8.16
C ALA A 420 15.93 34.02 8.78
N HIS A 421 16.50 34.99 8.04
CA HIS A 421 16.59 36.37 8.49
C HIS A 421 15.21 37.02 8.67
N SER A 422 14.24 36.71 7.80
CA SER A 422 12.85 37.17 7.95
C SER A 422 12.19 36.64 9.24
N LEU A 423 12.40 35.36 9.56
CA LEU A 423 11.94 34.75 10.82
C LEU A 423 12.59 35.39 12.05
N LEU A 424 13.89 35.67 12.02
CA LEU A 424 14.58 36.43 13.09
C LEU A 424 14.01 37.84 13.23
N THR A 425 13.85 38.56 12.11
CA THR A 425 13.32 39.94 12.06
C THR A 425 11.91 40.03 12.65
N THR A 426 11.07 39.03 12.39
CA THR A 426 9.65 39.00 12.83
C THR A 426 9.48 38.48 14.26
N SER A 427 10.42 37.68 14.77
CA SER A 427 10.36 37.09 16.12
C SER A 427 11.09 37.90 17.21
N LEU A 428 11.81 38.95 16.81
CA LEU A 428 12.57 39.82 17.72
C LEU A 428 11.90 41.20 17.87
N PRO A 429 11.97 41.85 19.06
CA PRO A 429 11.38 43.18 19.27
C PRO A 429 12.09 44.28 18.50
N SER A 430 13.39 44.12 18.24
CA SER A 430 14.22 45.04 17.48
C SER A 430 14.98 44.27 16.40
N PRO A 431 14.71 44.51 15.10
CA PRO A 431 15.25 43.69 14.01
C PRO A 431 16.75 43.91 13.76
N SER A 432 17.32 45.00 14.26
CA SER A 432 18.76 45.31 14.22
C SER A 432 19.37 45.46 15.61
N GLY A 433 18.65 45.01 16.66
CA GLY A 433 19.11 45.07 18.04
C GLY A 433 20.22 44.04 18.34
N PRO A 434 20.90 44.15 19.50
CA PRO A 434 21.98 43.24 19.87
C PRO A 434 21.50 41.78 20.01
N GLN A 435 20.22 41.56 20.30
CA GLN A 435 19.59 40.23 20.28
C GLN A 435 19.60 39.58 18.89
N HIS A 436 19.51 40.36 17.81
CA HIS A 436 19.63 39.86 16.43
C HIS A 436 21.08 39.44 16.14
N THR A 437 22.06 40.26 16.53
CA THR A 437 23.49 39.95 16.36
C THR A 437 23.95 38.73 17.17
N ARG A 438 23.31 38.44 18.31
CA ARG A 438 23.52 37.20 19.10
C ARG A 438 22.74 35.98 18.59
N SER A 439 21.90 36.13 17.57
CA SER A 439 21.10 35.02 17.05
C SER A 439 21.91 34.15 16.08
N LEU A 440 21.64 32.85 16.05
CA LEU A 440 22.40 31.87 15.27
C LEU A 440 21.53 31.24 14.19
N LEU A 441 22.15 31.04 13.04
CA LEU A 441 21.63 30.23 11.94
C LEU A 441 22.33 28.87 11.97
N ILE A 442 21.54 27.79 11.99
CA ILE A 442 22.05 26.42 12.01
C ILE A 442 21.66 25.71 10.71
N VAL A 443 22.59 25.00 10.08
CA VAL A 443 22.36 24.25 8.83
C VAL A 443 22.50 22.76 9.03
N ALA A 444 21.52 22.01 8.53
CA ALA A 444 21.62 20.57 8.26
C ALA A 444 21.41 20.33 6.77
N SER A 445 22.29 19.55 6.14
CA SER A 445 22.20 19.14 4.74
C SER A 445 22.86 17.79 4.48
N ASP A 446 22.30 17.07 3.50
CA ASP A 446 22.86 15.86 2.89
C ASP A 446 23.89 16.14 1.79
N ASP A 447 24.03 17.41 1.38
CA ASP A 447 25.02 17.87 0.43
C ASP A 447 26.23 18.48 1.17
N PRO A 448 27.45 17.92 1.02
CA PRO A 448 28.64 18.45 1.69
C PRO A 448 29.12 19.80 1.14
N GLU A 449 28.76 20.17 -0.10
CA GLU A 449 29.24 21.40 -0.75
C GLU A 449 28.49 22.65 -0.23
N ILE A 450 27.25 22.48 0.26
CA ILE A 450 26.46 23.54 0.91
C ILE A 450 27.19 24.18 2.09
N TYR A 451 27.98 23.41 2.86
CA TYR A 451 28.72 23.96 4.01
C TYR A 451 29.92 24.84 3.61
N THR A 452 30.21 24.94 2.31
CA THR A 452 31.22 25.83 1.72
C THR A 452 30.62 26.92 0.83
N ASP A 453 29.30 27.06 0.79
CA ASP A 453 28.60 28.10 0.05
C ASP A 453 28.83 29.48 0.71
N ASP A 454 29.18 30.48 -0.10
CA ASP A 454 29.41 31.87 0.35
C ASP A 454 28.15 32.47 1.01
N ASP A 455 26.95 32.05 0.56
CA ASP A 455 25.67 32.49 1.15
C ASP A 455 25.44 31.96 2.57
N LEU A 456 26.21 30.95 3.02
CA LEU A 456 26.10 30.33 4.35
C LEU A 456 27.28 30.63 5.28
N ILE A 457 28.12 31.61 4.92
CA ILE A 457 29.16 32.15 5.80
C ILE A 457 28.55 32.59 7.14
N GLY A 458 29.14 32.11 8.24
CA GLY A 458 28.67 32.41 9.60
C GLY A 458 27.53 31.51 10.11
N THR A 459 27.00 30.59 9.29
CA THR A 459 26.10 29.54 9.79
C THR A 459 26.86 28.43 10.52
N ILE A 460 26.19 27.77 11.46
CA ILE A 460 26.75 26.66 12.25
C ILE A 460 26.18 25.34 11.77
N ARG A 461 27.03 24.33 11.56
CA ARG A 461 26.56 22.98 11.20
C ARG A 461 25.84 22.31 12.37
N ALA A 462 24.65 21.75 12.13
CA ALA A 462 23.91 21.00 13.16
C ALA A 462 24.70 19.78 13.66
N GLN A 463 25.29 19.03 12.73
CA GLN A 463 26.08 17.82 12.99
C GLN A 463 27.56 18.17 13.21
N SER A 464 28.07 17.93 14.42
CA SER A 464 29.49 18.10 14.76
C SER A 464 30.36 16.91 14.33
N VAL A 465 29.89 15.68 14.54
CA VAL A 465 30.68 14.44 14.37
C VAL A 465 30.73 13.93 12.93
N VAL A 466 29.57 13.67 12.30
CA VAL A 466 29.52 13.00 11.00
C VAL A 466 29.68 14.01 9.86
N LYS A 467 30.84 14.02 9.19
CA LYS A 467 31.05 14.76 7.93
C LYS A 467 30.84 13.83 6.74
N LEU A 468 29.98 14.23 5.81
CA LEU A 468 29.85 13.55 4.53
C LEU A 468 31.08 13.89 3.68
N ALA A 469 31.67 12.89 3.04
CA ALA A 469 32.75 13.13 2.09
C ALA A 469 32.20 13.83 0.85
N SER A 470 32.78 14.98 0.49
CA SER A 470 32.60 15.54 -0.85
C SER A 470 33.11 14.54 -1.90
N ARG A 471 32.45 14.50 -3.06
CA ARG A 471 33.03 13.76 -4.20
C ARG A 471 34.30 14.52 -4.61
N PRO A 472 35.45 13.84 -4.74
CA PRO A 472 36.59 14.50 -5.38
C PRO A 472 36.19 14.88 -6.81
N PRO A 473 36.74 15.97 -7.37
CA PRO A 473 36.46 16.36 -8.75
C PRO A 473 36.75 15.19 -9.69
N LEU A 474 35.83 14.95 -10.63
CA LEU A 474 35.89 13.79 -11.53
C LEU A 474 37.25 13.74 -12.23
N SER A 475 37.87 12.57 -12.19
CA SER A 475 39.06 12.32 -12.98
C SER A 475 38.71 12.39 -14.48
N PRO A 476 39.62 12.85 -15.36
CA PRO A 476 39.38 12.89 -16.82
C PRO A 476 39.26 11.50 -17.48
N SER A 477 39.28 10.43 -16.67
CA SER A 477 38.87 9.06 -16.96
C SER A 477 37.37 8.82 -16.70
N GLN A 478 36.80 9.37 -15.62
CA GLN A 478 35.36 9.25 -15.33
C GLN A 478 34.49 10.10 -16.27
N GLU A 479 35.00 11.25 -16.76
CA GLU A 479 34.35 12.00 -17.86
C GLU A 479 34.22 11.19 -19.16
N ARG A 480 35.02 10.13 -19.33
CA ARG A 480 34.96 9.21 -20.48
C ARG A 480 34.04 8.00 -20.30
N GLY A 481 33.33 7.91 -19.16
CA GLY A 481 32.23 6.96 -18.98
C GLY A 481 32.62 5.50 -18.74
N GLU A 482 33.83 5.23 -18.23
CA GLU A 482 34.15 3.89 -17.71
C GLU A 482 33.45 3.65 -16.35
N PRO A 483 32.88 2.45 -16.12
CA PRO A 483 32.16 2.14 -14.89
C PRO A 483 33.13 1.95 -13.71
N ASP A 484 32.89 2.69 -12.63
CA ASP A 484 33.68 2.57 -11.40
C ASP A 484 33.40 1.23 -10.70
N ALA A 485 34.44 0.43 -10.50
CA ALA A 485 34.33 -0.94 -9.98
C ALA A 485 34.22 -1.00 -8.45
N GLN A 486 34.29 0.14 -7.74
CA GLN A 486 34.13 0.20 -6.29
C GLN A 486 32.76 0.76 -5.90
N GLY A 487 31.96 -0.10 -5.27
CA GLY A 487 30.55 0.14 -4.97
C GLY A 487 30.30 1.40 -4.13
N MET A 488 29.17 2.05 -4.43
CA MET A 488 28.76 3.35 -3.90
C MET A 488 28.28 3.32 -2.44
N PHE A 489 29.09 2.80 -1.51
CA PHE A 489 28.79 2.84 -0.07
C PHE A 489 30.03 3.07 0.80
N ARG A 490 29.92 4.12 1.65
CA ARG A 490 30.76 4.42 2.83
C ARG A 490 32.23 4.79 2.57
N ARG A 491 32.48 6.11 2.46
CA ARG A 491 33.66 6.75 3.07
C ARG A 491 33.18 7.82 4.05
N PHE A 492 33.18 7.46 5.33
CA PHE A 492 33.18 8.44 6.42
C PHE A 492 34.62 8.89 6.65
N VAL A 493 34.83 10.15 7.05
CA VAL A 493 36.14 10.66 7.47
C VAL A 493 36.04 10.98 8.95
N GLU A 494 36.77 10.24 9.78
CA GLU A 494 36.94 10.57 11.19
C GLU A 494 37.77 11.86 11.30
N ALA A 495 37.38 12.75 12.22
CA ALA A 495 38.17 13.93 12.52
C ALA A 495 39.39 13.54 13.37
N PRO A 496 40.58 14.14 13.15
CA PRO A 496 41.68 14.02 14.10
C PRO A 496 41.28 14.66 15.44
N THR A 497 41.70 14.00 16.52
CA THR A 497 41.46 14.37 17.94
C THR A 497 42.12 15.68 18.33
#